data_AF-A0A498KE53-F1
#
_entry.id   AF-A0A498KE53-F1
#
_cell.length_a   1.000
_cell.length_b   1.000
_cell.length_c   1.000
_cell.angle_alpha   90.00
_cell.angle_beta   90.00
_cell.angle_gamma   90.00
#
_symmetry.space_group_name_H-M   'P 1'
#
loop_
_entity.id
_entity.type
_entity.pdbx_description
1 polymer ?
#
loop_
_entity_poly.entity_id
_entity_poly.type
_entity_poly.pdbx_seq_one_letter_code
_entity_poly.pdbx_strand_id
1 'polypeptide(L)'
;MLRLLTGKRLVFVGDSLNRNMWESLLCVLRNSVDDKNKVYEVSGRQEFRTEGSYSFVFEEYNCSVEFFQSRFLVQEWEMLEPSGSKKETLRIDLIERSSDNYKNADVLIFNTGHW
;
A
#
# COMPACT_ATOMS: atom_id res chain seq x y z
N MET A 1 12.19 16.20 0.66
CA MET A 1 11.26 15.18 0.18
C MET A 1 9.80 15.60 0.32
N LEU A 2 9.33 15.97 1.53
CA LEU A 2 7.94 16.43 1.73
C LEU A 2 7.49 17.57 0.79
N ARG A 3 8.36 18.55 0.52
CA ARG A 3 8.08 19.61 -0.48
C ARG A 3 7.81 19.11 -1.91
N LEU A 4 8.39 17.96 -2.30
CA LEU A 4 8.13 17.35 -3.61
C LEU A 4 6.80 16.61 -3.63
N LEU A 5 6.33 16.17 -2.46
CA LEU A 5 5.07 15.45 -2.27
C LEU A 5 3.91 16.39 -1.97
N THR A 6 4.13 17.70 -1.85
CA THR A 6 3.06 18.66 -1.53
C THR A 6 1.90 18.55 -2.52
N GLY A 7 0.68 18.34 -1.99
CA GLY A 7 -0.52 18.17 -2.80
C GLY A 7 -0.62 16.83 -3.53
N LYS A 8 0.22 15.84 -3.20
CA LYS A 8 0.32 14.56 -3.91
C LYS A 8 -0.08 13.37 -3.05
N ARG A 9 -0.48 12.31 -3.74
CA ARG A 9 -0.79 11.00 -3.21
C ARG A 9 0.28 9.99 -3.62
N LEU A 10 1.10 9.57 -2.65
CA LEU A 10 2.14 8.56 -2.82
C LEU A 10 1.63 7.22 -2.30
N VAL A 11 1.63 6.18 -3.15
CA VAL A 11 1.07 4.88 -2.80
C VAL A 11 2.06 3.75 -3.08
N PHE A 12 2.27 2.92 -2.07
CA PHE A 12 2.98 1.65 -2.16
C PHE A 12 1.98 0.52 -2.37
N VAL A 13 2.24 -0.38 -3.31
CA VAL A 13 1.38 -1.51 -3.64
C VAL A 13 2.22 -2.77 -3.75
N GLY A 14 2.02 -3.73 -2.85
CA GLY A 14 2.88 -4.91 -2.88
C GLY A 14 2.80 -5.86 -1.70
N ASP A 15 3.86 -6.66 -1.58
CA ASP A 15 4.05 -7.67 -0.55
C ASP A 15 4.55 -7.08 0.80
N SER A 16 4.95 -7.98 1.70
CA SER A 16 5.42 -7.63 3.05
C SER A 16 6.73 -6.81 3.04
N LEU A 17 7.61 -6.97 2.06
CA LEU A 17 8.82 -6.14 1.94
C LEU A 17 8.45 -4.72 1.49
N ASN A 18 7.44 -4.59 0.65
CA ASN A 18 6.94 -3.27 0.25
C ASN A 18 6.34 -2.52 1.43
N ARG A 19 5.63 -3.22 2.34
CA ARG A 19 5.18 -2.64 3.61
C ARG A 19 6.35 -2.12 4.43
N ASN A 20 7.42 -2.90 4.58
CA ASN A 20 8.60 -2.47 5.35
C ASN A 20 9.25 -1.20 4.75
N MET A 21 9.31 -1.11 3.41
CA MET A 21 9.81 0.10 2.73
C MET A 21 8.91 1.31 2.97
N TRP A 22 7.59 1.11 2.89
CA TRP A 22 6.60 2.14 3.20
C TRP A 22 6.71 2.62 4.66
N GLU A 23 6.79 1.71 5.64
CA GLU A 23 6.95 2.03 7.06
C GLU A 23 8.26 2.80 7.33
N SER A 24 9.35 2.38 6.70
CA SER A 24 10.64 3.07 6.79
C SER A 24 10.55 4.50 6.28
N LEU A 25 9.97 4.70 5.09
CA LEU A 25 9.79 6.02 4.52
C LEU A 25 8.85 6.88 5.38
N LEU A 26 7.73 6.32 5.85
CA LEU A 26 6.79 7.00 6.72
C LEU A 26 7.48 7.52 7.98
N CYS A 27 8.34 6.72 8.61
CA CYS A 27 9.13 7.15 9.76
C CYS A 27 10.09 8.30 9.43
N VAL A 28 10.80 8.25 8.30
CA VAL A 28 11.70 9.33 7.86
C VAL A 28 10.91 10.63 7.65
N LEU A 29 9.78 10.54 6.96
CA LEU A 29 8.93 11.70 6.67
C LEU A 29 8.32 12.28 7.96
N ARG A 30 7.77 11.44 8.84
CA ARG A 30 7.17 11.88 10.11
C ARG A 30 8.18 12.58 11.03
N ASN A 31 9.43 12.14 11.04
CA ASN A 31 10.49 12.79 11.82
C ASN A 31 11.01 14.09 11.17
N SER A 32 10.63 14.38 9.92
CA SER A 32 10.99 15.61 9.22
C SER A 32 9.95 16.73 9.39
N VAL A 33 8.85 16.48 10.12
CA VAL A 33 7.79 17.45 10.42
C VAL A 33 7.97 17.99 11.84
N ASP A 34 7.78 19.29 12.01
CA ASP A 34 7.90 19.95 13.31
C ASP A 34 6.74 19.55 14.26
N ASP A 35 5.50 19.68 13.78
CA ASP A 35 4.30 19.27 14.52
C ASP A 35 3.83 17.86 14.13
N LYS A 36 4.21 16.88 14.96
CA LYS A 36 3.84 15.46 14.77
C LYS A 36 2.34 15.20 14.93
N ASN A 37 1.56 16.12 15.50
CA ASN A 37 0.10 15.96 15.64
C ASN A 37 -0.62 16.18 14.30
N LYS A 38 0.04 16.84 13.35
CA LYS A 38 -0.45 17.03 11.97
C LYS A 38 -0.12 15.87 11.03
N VAL A 39 0.37 14.77 11.60
CA VAL A 39 0.62 13.52 10.88
C VAL A 39 -0.20 12.42 11.54
N TYR A 40 -1.22 11.94 10.83
CA TYR A 40 -2.17 10.96 11.38
C TYR A 40 -2.57 9.92 10.34
N GLU A 41 -2.95 8.74 10.83
CA GLU A 41 -3.54 7.68 10.03
C GLU A 41 -5.05 7.95 9.90
N VAL A 42 -5.59 7.86 8.68
CA VAL A 42 -6.97 8.26 8.36
C VAL A 42 -8.00 7.40 9.09
N SER A 43 -7.73 6.11 9.27
CA SER A 43 -8.62 5.16 9.95
C SER A 43 -8.52 5.24 11.49
N GLY A 44 -7.66 6.09 12.04
CA GLY A 44 -7.42 6.25 13.48
C GLY A 44 -6.72 5.05 14.13
N ARG A 45 -6.09 4.17 13.33
CA ARG A 45 -5.52 2.90 13.79
C ARG A 45 -4.08 3.08 14.25
N GLN A 46 -3.72 2.30 15.27
CA GLN A 46 -2.34 2.25 15.81
C GLN A 46 -1.62 0.93 15.48
N GLU A 47 -2.34 -0.08 14.98
CA GLU A 47 -1.78 -1.40 14.68
C GLU A 47 -1.56 -1.61 13.17
N PHE A 48 -0.29 -1.84 12.79
CA PHE A 48 0.14 -2.02 11.39
C PHE A 48 0.04 -3.46 10.87
N ARG A 49 -0.68 -4.36 11.55
CA ARG A 49 -0.64 -5.81 11.28
C ARG A 49 -1.94 -6.47 10.84
N THR A 50 -3.05 -5.74 10.84
CA THR A 50 -4.38 -6.38 10.83
C THR A 50 -5.14 -6.19 9.52
N GLU A 51 -4.81 -5.17 8.70
CA GLU A 51 -5.56 -4.89 7.47
C GLU A 51 -4.69 -4.59 6.24
N GLY A 52 -5.28 -4.84 5.07
CA GLY A 52 -4.62 -4.79 3.77
C GLY A 52 -4.40 -3.39 3.19
N SER A 53 -4.64 -2.31 3.94
CA SER A 53 -4.30 -0.95 3.50
C SER A 53 -4.11 0.04 4.65
N TYR A 54 -3.21 1.01 4.47
CA TYR A 54 -2.92 2.09 5.41
C TYR A 54 -2.82 3.43 4.67
N SER A 55 -3.28 4.52 5.29
CA SER A 55 -3.18 5.86 4.72
C SER A 55 -2.79 6.88 5.79
N PHE A 56 -1.61 7.50 5.63
CA PHE A 56 -1.13 8.57 6.50
C PHE A 56 -1.17 9.91 5.79
N VAL A 57 -1.77 10.90 6.45
CA VAL A 57 -1.88 12.27 5.95
C VAL A 57 -0.85 13.15 6.65
N PHE A 58 -0.17 13.98 5.87
CA PHE A 58 0.72 15.04 6.33
C PHE A 58 0.03 16.38 6.04
N GLU A 59 -0.70 16.89 7.03
CA GLU A 59 -1.64 18.01 6.85
C GLU A 59 -0.95 19.27 6.32
N GLU A 60 0.22 19.62 6.85
CA GLU A 60 0.98 20.82 6.43
C GLU A 60 1.38 20.82 4.95
N TYR A 61 1.54 19.62 4.37
CA TYR A 61 1.94 19.44 2.97
C TYR A 61 0.77 19.03 2.09
N ASN A 62 -0.44 18.84 2.66
CA ASN A 62 -1.60 18.30 1.97
C ASN A 62 -1.25 17.07 1.12
N CYS A 63 -0.51 16.12 1.70
CA CYS A 63 -0.07 14.92 0.99
C CYS A 63 -0.38 13.66 1.78
N SER A 64 -0.57 12.55 1.07
CA SER A 64 -0.77 11.23 1.68
C SER A 64 0.32 10.24 1.28
N VAL A 65 0.66 9.37 2.23
CA VAL A 65 1.59 8.25 2.05
C VAL A 65 0.87 6.97 2.45
N GLU A 66 0.59 6.13 1.47
CA GLU A 66 -0.35 5.02 1.59
C GLU A 66 0.30 3.69 1.23
N PHE A 67 -0.27 2.60 1.75
CA PHE A 67 0.09 1.24 1.42
C PHE A 67 -1.16 0.44 1.11
N PHE A 68 -1.12 -0.37 0.04
CA PHE A 68 -2.10 -1.39 -0.29
C PHE A 68 -1.40 -2.73 -0.43
N GLN A 69 -1.88 -3.72 0.32
CA GLN A 69 -1.36 -5.07 0.27
C GLN A 69 -1.83 -5.72 -1.02
N SER A 70 -0.85 -6.09 -1.85
CA SER A 70 -1.05 -6.78 -3.11
C SER A 70 0.11 -7.74 -3.33
N ARG A 71 0.01 -8.96 -2.82
CA ARG A 71 1.15 -9.91 -2.82
C ARG A 71 1.64 -10.23 -4.23
N PHE A 72 0.72 -10.31 -5.18
CA PHE A 72 0.99 -10.74 -6.54
C PHE A 72 0.74 -9.65 -7.60
N LEU A 73 0.18 -8.48 -7.23
CA LEU A 73 -0.30 -7.41 -8.13
C LEU A 73 -1.47 -7.80 -9.05
N VAL A 74 -1.60 -9.08 -9.35
CA VAL A 74 -2.64 -9.70 -10.17
C VAL A 74 -3.64 -10.47 -9.32
N GLN A 75 -4.78 -10.82 -9.91
CA GLN A 75 -5.83 -11.51 -9.17
C GLN A 75 -5.46 -12.97 -8.85
N GLU A 76 -5.55 -13.33 -7.57
CA GLU A 76 -5.51 -14.72 -7.10
C GLU A 76 -6.73 -15.49 -7.61
N TRP A 77 -6.52 -16.75 -7.98
CA TRP A 77 -7.56 -17.62 -8.53
C TRP A 77 -7.40 -19.05 -8.05
N GLU A 78 -8.51 -19.77 -7.92
CA GLU A 78 -8.52 -21.19 -7.56
C GLU A 78 -9.05 -22.02 -8.72
N MET A 79 -8.32 -23.06 -9.10
CA MET A 79 -8.77 -24.05 -10.06
C MET A 79 -9.13 -25.34 -9.33
N LEU A 80 -10.32 -25.88 -9.61
CA LEU A 80 -10.73 -27.19 -9.11
C LEU A 80 -10.08 -28.28 -9.97
N GLU A 81 -9.31 -29.16 -9.34
CA GLU A 81 -8.76 -30.33 -10.01
C GLU A 81 -9.77 -31.51 -10.00
N PRO A 82 -9.66 -32.45 -10.95
CA PRO A 82 -10.54 -33.63 -11.02
C PRO A 82 -10.54 -34.50 -9.75
N SER A 83 -9.46 -34.44 -8.96
CA SER A 83 -9.30 -35.08 -7.65
C SER A 83 -10.12 -34.41 -6.52
N GLY A 84 -10.73 -33.26 -6.78
CA GLY A 84 -11.43 -32.43 -5.79
C GLY A 84 -10.51 -31.48 -5.01
N SER A 85 -9.19 -31.49 -5.25
CA SER A 85 -8.27 -30.51 -4.66
C SER A 85 -8.37 -29.16 -5.34
N LYS A 86 -8.12 -28.09 -4.56
CA LYS A 86 -7.99 -26.73 -5.08
C LYS A 86 -6.53 -26.44 -5.38
N LYS A 87 -6.25 -25.98 -6.59
CA LYS A 87 -4.94 -25.48 -6.98
C LYS A 87 -4.98 -23.96 -7.04
N GLU A 88 -4.10 -23.33 -6.26
CA GLU A 88 -3.90 -21.89 -6.30
C GLU A 88 -3.19 -21.51 -7.61
N THR A 89 -3.72 -20.49 -8.27
CA THR A 89 -3.27 -20.00 -9.57
C THR A 89 -3.37 -18.47 -9.60
N LEU A 90 -2.71 -17.84 -10.55
CA LEU A 90 -2.76 -16.39 -10.75
C LEU A 90 -3.34 -16.07 -12.12
N ARG A 91 -4.23 -15.08 -12.18
CA ARG A 91 -4.76 -14.52 -13.43
C ARG A 91 -3.91 -13.33 -13.87
N ILE A 92 -2.85 -13.62 -14.62
CA ILE A 92 -1.86 -12.62 -15.08
C ILE A 92 -2.43 -11.54 -16.00
N ASP A 93 -3.62 -11.76 -16.53
CA ASP A 93 -4.35 -10.83 -17.40
C ASP A 93 -5.24 -9.84 -16.63
N LEU A 94 -5.39 -10.02 -15.31
CA LEU A 94 -6.25 -9.20 -14.46
C LEU A 94 -5.46 -8.62 -13.28
N ILE A 95 -5.45 -7.30 -13.17
CA ILE A 95 -4.94 -6.61 -11.98
C ILE A 95 -5.81 -6.93 -10.76
N GLU A 96 -5.22 -6.87 -9.58
CA GLU A 96 -5.96 -7.07 -8.33
C GLU A 96 -7.19 -6.16 -8.23
N ARG A 97 -8.27 -6.70 -7.64
CA ARG A 97 -9.58 -6.04 -7.52
C ARG A 97 -9.55 -4.70 -6.78
N SER A 98 -8.58 -4.50 -5.89
CA SER A 98 -8.42 -3.28 -5.09
C SER A 98 -7.77 -2.13 -5.86
N SER A 99 -7.39 -2.33 -7.12
CA SER A 99 -6.69 -1.32 -7.95
C SER A 99 -7.42 0.00 -8.13
N ASP A 100 -8.76 -0.01 -8.10
CA ASP A 100 -9.56 1.21 -8.15
C ASP A 100 -9.26 2.18 -6.99
N ASN A 101 -8.78 1.67 -5.85
CA ASN A 101 -8.46 2.49 -4.68
C ASN A 101 -7.17 3.30 -4.89
N TYR A 102 -6.21 2.82 -5.68
CA TYR A 102 -4.89 3.44 -5.82
C TYR A 102 -4.52 3.88 -7.24
N LYS A 103 -5.28 3.48 -8.27
CA LYS A 103 -4.95 3.77 -9.69
C LYS A 103 -4.79 5.25 -10.05
N ASN A 104 -5.40 6.15 -9.27
CA ASN A 104 -5.36 7.60 -9.49
C ASN A 104 -4.31 8.32 -8.63
N ALA A 105 -3.38 7.60 -8.00
CA ALA A 105 -2.29 8.21 -7.24
C ALA A 105 -1.31 8.96 -8.14
N ASP A 106 -0.69 10.03 -7.62
CA ASP A 106 0.34 10.78 -8.32
C ASP A 106 1.63 9.97 -8.50
N VAL A 107 1.95 9.12 -7.52
CA VAL A 107 3.13 8.27 -7.52
C VAL A 107 2.76 6.88 -7.00
N LEU A 108 3.06 5.86 -7.81
CA LEU A 108 2.88 4.45 -7.47
C LEU A 108 4.23 3.75 -7.37
N ILE A 109 4.44 3.01 -6.28
CA ILE A 109 5.63 2.20 -6.04
C ILE A 109 5.19 0.74 -5.87
N PHE A 110 5.49 -0.09 -6.86
CA PHE A 110 5.14 -1.50 -6.86
C PHE A 110 6.30 -2.37 -6.39
N ASN A 111 6.01 -3.44 -5.65
CA ASN A 111 6.94 -4.54 -5.42
C ASN A 111 6.19 -5.87 -5.23
N THR A 112 6.68 -6.92 -5.89
CA THR A 112 6.19 -8.29 -5.78
C THR A 112 7.36 -9.25 -5.93
N GLY A 113 7.52 -10.19 -5.00
CA GLY A 113 8.51 -11.25 -5.13
C GLY A 113 8.75 -12.06 -3.87
N HIS A 114 8.39 -11.53 -2.70
CA HIS A 114 8.48 -12.21 -1.42
C HIS A 114 7.09 -12.74 -1.00
N TRP A 115 6.59 -13.69 -1.79
CA TRP A 115 5.31 -14.40 -1.58
C TRP A 115 5.50 -15.71 -0.82
#